data_AF-A0A958FPZ0-F1
#
_entry.id   AF-A0A958FPZ0-F1
#
_cell.length_a   1.000
_cell.length_b   1.000
_cell.length_c   1.000
_cell.angle_alpha   90.00
_cell.angle_beta   90.00
_cell.angle_gamma   90.00
#
_symmetry.space_group_name_H-M   'P 1'
#
loop_
_entity.id
_entity.type
_entity.pdbx_description
1 polymer ?
#
loop_
_entity_poly.entity_id
_entity_poly.type
_entity_poly.pdbx_seq_one_letter_code
_entity_poly.pdbx_strand_id
1 'polypeptide(L)' 'TTSANLSGEAPPVSAEKLSIKIAQHVDFILDSGTCRYQIPSTIVQLNSTLDTYRIIRTGAFPAKEFDEIFRNYPN' A
#
# COMPACT_ATOMS: atom_id res chain seq x y z
N THR A 1 -7.59 -2.01 -6.59
CA THR A 1 -6.73 -3.14 -7.01
C THR A 1 -5.91 -3.62 -5.82
N THR A 2 -5.56 -4.89 -5.77
CA THR A 2 -4.58 -5.44 -4.82
C THR A 2 -3.18 -5.44 -5.45
N SER A 3 -2.15 -5.84 -4.72
CA SER A 3 -0.83 -6.04 -5.31
C SER A 3 -0.83 -7.15 -6.37
N ALA A 4 0.03 -7.01 -7.38
CA ALA A 4 0.13 -7.93 -8.53
C ALA A 4 1.01 -9.15 -8.22
N ASN A 5 0.72 -9.88 -7.15
CA ASN A 5 1.43 -11.10 -6.75
C ASN A 5 0.45 -12.27 -6.56
N LEU A 6 0.98 -13.50 -6.53
CA LEU A 6 0.19 -14.64 -6.11
C LEU A 6 -0.07 -14.52 -4.61
N SER A 7 -1.25 -14.93 -4.17
CA SER A 7 -1.64 -14.85 -2.76
C SER A 7 -0.60 -15.52 -1.86
N GLY A 8 -0.13 -14.78 -0.85
CA GLY A 8 0.92 -15.23 0.07
C GLY A 8 2.35 -14.89 -0.36
N GLU A 9 2.58 -14.53 -1.62
CA GLU A 9 3.89 -14.07 -2.08
C GLU A 9 4.14 -12.59 -1.77
N ALA A 10 5.39 -12.16 -1.89
CA ALA A 10 5.75 -10.75 -1.77
C ALA A 10 5.21 -9.94 -2.97
N PRO A 11 4.74 -8.70 -2.76
CA PRO A 11 4.31 -7.84 -3.85
C PRO A 11 5.51 -7.43 -4.73
N PRO A 12 5.40 -7.51 -6.07
CA PRO A 12 6.47 -7.04 -6.95
C PRO A 12 6.59 -5.52 -6.88
N VAL A 13 7.82 -5.02 -7.03
CA VAL A 13 8.12 -3.58 -7.03
C VAL A 13 8.54 -3.07 -8.41
N SER A 14 8.57 -3.94 -9.41
CA SER A 14 8.86 -3.63 -10.82
C SER A 14 8.33 -4.76 -11.71
N ALA A 15 8.22 -4.52 -13.02
CA ALA A 15 7.76 -5.54 -13.96
C ALA A 15 8.70 -6.75 -14.02
N GLU A 16 10.02 -6.53 -13.88
CA GLU A 16 11.04 -7.59 -13.92
C GLU A 16 10.97 -8.53 -12.71
N LYS A 17 10.40 -8.07 -11.60
CA LYS A 17 10.17 -8.86 -10.39
C LYS A 17 8.79 -9.53 -10.37
N LEU A 18 7.97 -9.33 -11.41
CA LEU A 18 6.67 -9.96 -11.51
C LEU A 18 6.83 -11.47 -11.71
N SER A 19 5.96 -12.25 -11.07
CA SER A 19 5.91 -13.70 -11.27
C SER A 19 5.58 -14.04 -12.72
N ILE A 20 6.36 -14.92 -13.35
CA ILE A 20 6.08 -15.42 -14.71
C ILE A 20 4.68 -16.06 -14.81
N LYS A 21 4.23 -16.69 -13.71
CA LYS A 21 2.89 -17.27 -13.63
C LYS A 21 1.82 -16.19 -13.80
N ILE A 22 2.00 -15.02 -13.18
CA ILE A 22 1.05 -13.91 -13.37
C ILE A 22 1.17 -13.35 -14.77
N ALA A 23 2.39 -13.13 -15.26
CA ALA A 23 2.63 -12.56 -16.58
C ALA A 23 1.97 -13.35 -17.71
N GLN A 24 1.87 -14.68 -17.56
CA GLN A 24 1.21 -15.57 -18.52
C GLN A 24 -0.33 -15.60 -18.42
N HIS A 25 -0.92 -15.04 -17.36
CA HIS A 25 -2.36 -15.13 -17.06
C HIS A 25 -3.06 -13.77 -17.01
N VAL A 26 -2.41 -12.71 -17.47
CA VAL A 26 -2.98 -11.35 -17.54
C VAL A 26 -2.96 -10.86 -18.98
N ASP A 27 -3.95 -10.06 -19.38
CA ASP A 27 -4.07 -9.56 -20.75
C ASP A 27 -2.97 -8.53 -21.09
N PHE A 28 -2.47 -7.79 -20.10
CA PHE A 28 -1.48 -6.75 -20.29
C PHE A 28 -0.60 -6.51 -19.05
N ILE A 29 0.63 -6.08 -19.28
CA ILE A 29 1.58 -5.63 -18.25
C ILE A 29 2.07 -4.23 -18.66
N LEU A 30 1.88 -3.25 -17.76
CA LEU A 30 2.45 -1.92 -17.92
C LEU A 30 3.79 -1.84 -17.20
N ASP A 31 4.88 -1.70 -17.94
CA ASP A 31 6.20 -1.45 -17.37
C ASP A 31 6.51 0.06 -17.33
N SER A 32 6.54 0.62 -16.12
CA SER A 32 6.93 2.00 -15.84
C SER A 32 8.17 2.08 -14.95
N GLY A 33 8.97 1.01 -14.90
CA GLY A 33 10.12 0.88 -14.01
C GLY A 33 9.75 0.58 -12.55
N THR A 34 10.69 0.85 -11.63
CA THR A 34 10.56 0.50 -10.22
C THR A 34 9.63 1.46 -9.45
N CYS A 35 8.74 0.90 -8.64
CA CYS A 35 7.85 1.67 -7.76
C CYS A 35 8.66 2.54 -6.77
N ARG A 36 8.34 3.84 -6.69
CA ARG A 36 9.04 4.82 -5.85
C ARG A 36 9.23 4.37 -4.39
N TYR A 37 8.18 3.84 -3.77
CA TYR A 37 8.18 3.52 -2.34
C TYR A 37 8.54 2.06 -2.03
N GLN A 38 8.48 1.15 -3.01
CA GLN A 38 8.85 -0.28 -2.91
C GLN A 38 8.16 -1.08 -1.78
N ILE A 39 7.25 -0.49 -1.03
CA ILE A 39 6.47 -1.12 0.02
C ILE A 39 4.99 -0.77 -0.14
N PRO A 40 4.06 -1.60 0.40
CA PRO A 40 2.64 -1.33 0.31
C PRO A 40 2.23 -0.02 0.99
N SER A 41 1.03 0.46 0.67
CA SER A 41 0.42 1.60 1.36
C SER A 41 0.18 1.32 2.85
N THR A 42 0.23 2.39 3.65
CA THR A 42 -0.28 2.36 5.02
C THR A 42 -1.81 2.26 4.97
N ILE A 43 -2.39 1.38 5.79
CA ILE A 43 -3.84 1.23 5.93
C ILE A 43 -4.22 1.69 7.33
N VAL A 44 -5.14 2.65 7.39
CA VAL A 44 -5.72 3.17 8.62
C VAL A 44 -7.21 2.92 8.66
N GLN A 45 -7.72 2.54 9.82
CA GLN A 45 -9.13 2.52 10.13
C GLN A 45 -9.48 3.81 10.86
N LEU A 46 -10.54 4.47 10.41
CA LEU A 46 -11.02 5.72 10.98
C LEU A 46 -12.25 5.44 11.85
N ASN A 47 -12.36 6.16 12.96
CA ASN A 47 -13.57 6.25 13.78
C ASN A 47 -14.00 7.71 13.84
N SER A 48 -15.01 8.05 13.05
CA SER A 48 -15.57 9.40 12.95
C SER A 48 -16.39 9.83 14.16
N THR A 49 -16.82 8.90 15.03
CA THR A 49 -17.60 9.24 16.23
C THR A 49 -16.70 9.67 17.37
N LEU A 50 -15.48 9.14 17.42
CA LEU A 50 -14.51 9.41 18.48
C LEU A 50 -13.34 10.28 17.99
N ASP A 51 -13.34 10.72 16.73
CA ASP A 51 -12.23 11.41 16.06
C ASP A 51 -10.87 10.73 16.29
N THR A 52 -10.87 9.40 16.20
CA THR A 52 -9.67 8.57 16.38
C THR A 52 -9.37 7.74 15.14
N TYR A 53 -8.14 7.23 15.08
CA TYR A 53 -7.71 6.32 14.05
C TYR A 53 -6.95 5.13 14.64
N ARG A 54 -6.85 4.05 13.86
CA ARG A 54 -6.03 2.88 14.16
C ARG A 54 -5.27 2.48 12.91
N ILE A 55 -3.94 2.35 13.00
CA ILE A 55 -3.14 1.77 11.92
C ILE A 55 -3.38 0.26 11.88
N ILE A 56 -3.92 -0.24 10.77
CA ILE A 56 -4.11 -1.68 10.53
C ILE A 56 -2.83 -2.28 9.92
N ARG A 57 -2.17 -1.53 9.04
CA ARG A 57 -0.91 -1.94 8.41
C ARG A 57 -0.02 -0.74 8.19
N THR A 58 1.19 -0.77 8.73
CA THR A 58 2.24 0.21 8.41
C THR A 58 2.75 -0.01 7.00
N GLY A 59 2.95 1.07 6.25
CA GLY A 59 3.44 1.05 4.88
C GLY A 59 4.18 2.32 4.53
N ALA A 60 4.08 2.74 3.26
CA ALA A 60 4.84 3.88 2.70
C ALA A 60 4.65 5.22 3.43
N PHE A 61 3.51 5.43 4.10
CA PHE A 61 3.26 6.66 4.84
C PHE A 61 3.57 6.46 6.33
N PRO A 62 4.49 7.24 6.94
CA PRO A 62 4.95 7.01 8.30
C PRO A 62 3.86 7.18 9.37
N ALA A 63 3.88 6.34 10.41
CA ALA A 63 2.92 6.41 11.52
C ALA A 63 2.91 7.79 12.22
N LYS A 64 4.09 8.37 12.44
CA LYS A 64 4.25 9.67 13.12
C LYS A 64 3.49 10.83 12.44
N GLU A 65 3.32 10.76 11.12
CA GLU A 65 2.65 11.82 10.35
C GLU A 65 1.14 11.82 10.67
N PHE A 66 0.54 10.66 10.96
CA PHE A 66 -0.86 10.60 11.38
C PHE A 66 -1.06 11.25 12.74
N ASP A 67 -0.15 11.04 13.69
CA ASP A 67 -0.24 11.68 15.02
C ASP A 67 -0.22 13.20 14.90
N GLU A 68 0.58 13.74 13.98
CA GLU A 68 0.62 15.18 13.70
C GLU A 68 -0.68 15.67 13.04
N ILE A 69 -1.20 14.92 12.06
CA ILE A 69 -2.46 15.26 11.38
C ILE A 69 -3.64 15.28 12.37
N PHE A 70 -3.80 14.22 13.17
CA PHE A 70 -4.93 14.10 14.10
C PHE A 70 -4.80 15.05 15.29
N ARG A 71 -3.57 15.40 15.72
CA ARG A 71 -3.36 16.45 16.74
C ARG A 71 -3.80 17.83 16.24
N ASN A 72 -3.64 18.10 14.95
CA ASN A 72 -3.92 19.40 14.34
C ASN A 72 -5.29 19.46 13.64
N TYR A 73 -6.11 18.40 13.74
CA TYR A 73 -7.43 18.38 13.13
C TYR A 73 -8.42 19.15 14.04
N PRO A 74 -8.98 20.29 13.59
CA PRO A 74 -9.92 21.05 14.40
C PRO A 74 -11.24 20.27 14.55
N ASN A 75 -11.77 20.23 15.79
CA ASN A 75 -13.12 19.74 16.09
C ASN A 75 -14.19 20.67 15.52
#